data_AF-A0A8S3TSQ8-F1
#
_entry.id   AF-A0A8S3TSQ8-F1
#
_cell.length_a   1.000
_cell.length_b   1.000
_cell.length_c   1.000
_cell.angle_alpha   90.00
_cell.angle_beta   90.00
_cell.angle_gamma   90.00
#
_symmetry.space_group_name_H-M   'P 1'
#
loop_
_entity.id
_entity.type
_entity.pdbx_description
1 polymer ?
#
loop_
_entity_poly.entity_id
_entity_poly.type
_entity_poly.pdbx_seq_one_letter_code
_entity_poly.pdbx_strand_id
1 'polypeptide(L)'
;MHQMLTKAATESSSKKSKYKAKPKLKVWTPIIKSSLKEMRKCYDVWSRNGKPTNPADKSYQDRVNTRKEFKKQVKVEQARERDREKQEILEARTRDRSHSWYIEVQRVMFKYNLGRAMDMLNNADVTKTIVNQIKRQIANHWVNEISVIANLYQGLKYLQTDNFMAGRIHNILKIKRYTNKDRFRIPIKLKLLTGTYSLQPLRYKIYKEGNQEICNACSQEVETVEHLLIKCKAWDNIRRPVIKEIENILTSNSKIEWESLNEGTKIQILMDITMVQRQLRLNSEEVSKIEHQAKRLIFLIHSARCKLLLQP
;
A
#
# COMPACT_ATOMS: atom_id res chain seq x y z
N MET A 1 2.20 40.72 27.22
CA MET A 1 2.42 40.35 25.80
C MET A 1 3.75 39.61 25.59
N HIS A 2 4.89 40.13 26.07
CA HIS A 2 6.20 39.48 25.92
C HIS A 2 6.29 38.08 26.56
N GLN A 3 5.69 37.87 27.74
CA GLN A 3 5.63 36.54 28.38
C GLN A 3 4.77 35.53 27.60
N MET A 4 3.68 35.97 26.97
CA MET A 4 2.86 35.10 26.09
C MET A 4 3.61 34.71 24.82
N LEU A 5 4.33 35.66 24.20
CA LEU A 5 5.14 35.38 23.01
C LEU A 5 6.30 34.43 23.33
N THR A 6 6.92 34.57 24.50
CA THR A 6 7.99 33.68 24.94
C THR A 6 7.46 32.28 25.21
N LYS A 7 6.29 32.17 25.85
CA LYS A 7 5.61 30.89 26.12
C LYS A 7 5.19 30.18 24.83
N ALA A 8 4.62 30.92 23.87
CA ALA A 8 4.27 30.41 22.55
C ALA A 8 5.50 30.00 21.73
N ALA A 9 6.63 30.70 21.85
CA ALA A 9 7.89 30.33 21.20
C ALA A 9 8.49 29.03 21.79
N THR A 10 8.43 28.84 23.10
CA THR A 10 8.87 27.58 23.74
C THR A 10 7.95 26.40 23.41
N GLU A 11 6.64 26.62 23.35
CA GLU A 11 5.66 25.57 23.02
C GLU A 11 5.60 25.24 21.52
N SER A 12 5.92 26.20 20.64
CA SER A 12 6.05 26.00 19.18
C SER A 12 7.41 25.50 18.74
N SER A 13 8.42 25.53 19.62
CA SER A 13 9.69 24.84 19.36
C SER A 13 9.42 23.34 19.31
N SER A 14 9.35 22.82 18.09
CA SER A 14 9.03 21.43 17.78
C SER A 14 9.71 20.49 18.76
N LYS A 15 8.94 19.65 19.48
CA LYS A 15 9.46 18.52 20.26
C LYS A 15 10.68 17.96 19.52
N LYS A 16 11.88 18.12 20.11
CA LYS A 16 13.15 17.65 19.52
C LYS A 16 12.85 16.31 18.88
N SER A 17 12.96 16.22 17.55
CA SER A 17 12.58 15.01 16.84
C SER A 17 13.25 13.86 17.58
N LYS A 18 12.46 12.98 18.19
CA LYS A 18 13.00 11.78 18.82
C LYS A 18 13.77 11.13 17.70
N TYR A 19 15.10 11.18 17.76
CA TYR A 19 15.98 10.61 16.76
C TYR A 19 15.59 9.13 16.72
N LYS A 20 14.68 8.77 15.81
CA LYS A 20 14.36 7.37 15.54
C LYS A 20 15.70 6.80 15.15
N ALA A 21 16.22 5.91 15.99
CA ALA A 21 17.52 5.30 15.78
C ALA A 21 17.58 4.92 14.30
N LYS A 22 18.56 5.48 13.57
CA LYS A 22 18.68 5.24 12.13
C LYS A 22 18.55 3.73 11.93
N PRO A 23 17.67 3.25 11.03
CA PRO A 23 17.41 1.83 10.89
C PRO A 23 18.75 1.11 10.76
N LYS A 24 19.01 0.17 11.67
CA LYS A 24 20.27 -0.58 11.69
C LYS A 24 20.40 -1.24 10.32
N LEU A 25 21.58 -1.12 9.70
CA LEU A 25 21.87 -1.82 8.45
C LEU A 25 21.68 -3.32 8.69
N LYS A 26 20.76 -3.93 7.93
CA LYS A 26 20.43 -5.36 8.06
C LYS A 26 21.54 -6.27 7.52
N VAL A 27 22.38 -5.78 6.62
CA VAL A 27 23.40 -6.56 5.90
C VAL A 27 24.78 -5.95 6.16
N TRP A 28 25.75 -6.80 6.51
CA TRP A 28 27.11 -6.41 6.90
C TRP A 28 28.18 -7.23 6.16
N THR A 29 28.22 -7.11 4.83
CA THR A 29 29.21 -7.80 4.00
C THR A 29 30.59 -7.13 4.03
N PRO A 30 31.67 -7.83 3.66
CA PRO A 30 33.01 -7.23 3.52
C PRO A 30 33.05 -6.01 2.58
N ILE A 31 32.19 -5.99 1.56
CA ILE A 31 32.02 -4.86 0.62
C ILE A 31 31.48 -3.63 1.36
N ILE A 32 30.45 -3.80 2.19
CA ILE A 32 29.91 -2.70 3.01
C ILE A 32 30.96 -2.21 4.02
N LYS A 33 31.73 -3.13 4.63
CA LYS A 33 32.80 -2.78 5.59
C LYS A 33 33.91 -1.96 4.94
N SER A 34 34.40 -2.38 3.77
CA SER A 34 35.45 -1.65 3.03
C SER A 34 34.95 -0.29 2.54
N SER A 35 33.75 -0.23 1.95
CA SER A 35 33.15 1.03 1.49
C SER A 35 32.89 2.01 2.64
N LEU A 36 32.46 1.52 3.81
CA LEU A 36 32.31 2.36 5.00
C LEU A 36 33.65 2.91 5.50
N LYS A 37 34.71 2.09 5.48
CA LYS A 37 36.06 2.51 5.87
C LYS A 37 36.56 3.64 4.97
N GLU A 38 36.37 3.52 3.66
CA GLU A 38 36.76 4.56 2.70
C GLU A 38 35.93 5.84 2.88
N MET A 39 34.61 5.73 3.05
CA MET A 39 33.75 6.87 3.33
C MET A 39 34.16 7.61 4.62
N ARG A 40 34.58 6.89 5.67
CA ARG A 40 35.10 7.49 6.91
C ARG A 40 36.44 8.19 6.68
N LYS A 41 37.36 7.55 5.95
CA LYS A 41 38.66 8.14 5.58
C LYS A 41 38.49 9.48 4.85
N CYS A 42 37.62 9.55 3.83
CA CYS A 42 37.32 10.80 3.12
C CYS A 42 36.64 11.84 4.02
N TYR A 43 35.78 11.41 4.94
CA TYR A 43 35.17 12.31 5.93
C TYR A 43 36.22 12.93 6.87
N ASP A 44 37.18 12.13 7.34
CA ASP A 44 38.24 12.61 8.24
C ASP A 44 39.16 13.62 7.53
N VAL A 45 39.54 13.37 6.27
CA VAL A 45 40.30 14.32 5.44
C VAL A 45 39.51 15.63 5.27
N TRP A 46 38.24 15.55 4.85
CA TRP A 46 37.37 16.73 4.73
C TRP A 46 37.23 17.50 6.05
N SER A 47 37.14 16.79 7.18
CA SER A 47 37.04 17.41 8.50
C SER A 47 38.33 18.10 8.94
N ARG A 48 39.50 17.54 8.60
CA ARG A 48 40.81 18.15 8.89
C ARG A 48 41.05 19.40 8.04
N ASN A 49 40.53 19.44 6.82
CA ASN A 49 40.63 20.59 5.92
C ASN A 49 39.65 21.74 6.24
N GLY A 50 39.07 21.78 7.46
CA GLY A 50 38.17 22.84 7.86
C GLY A 50 36.73 22.70 7.33
N LYS A 51 36.34 21.51 6.86
CA LYS A 51 34.98 21.21 6.37
C LYS A 51 34.51 22.15 5.25
N PRO A 52 35.29 22.29 4.16
CA PRO A 52 34.93 23.19 3.07
C PRO A 52 33.56 22.82 2.50
N THR A 53 32.76 23.85 2.19
CA THR A 53 31.43 23.72 1.58
C THR A 53 31.44 24.00 0.08
N ASN A 54 32.56 24.49 -0.46
CA ASN A 54 32.71 24.80 -1.88
C ASN A 54 32.63 23.52 -2.73
N PRO A 55 31.70 23.44 -3.69
CA PRO A 55 31.63 22.31 -4.63
C PRO A 55 32.89 22.10 -5.47
N ALA A 56 33.74 23.09 -5.67
CA ALA A 56 35.00 22.94 -6.40
C ALA A 56 36.10 22.26 -5.57
N ASP A 57 35.95 22.18 -4.24
CA ASP A 57 36.95 21.57 -3.36
C ASP A 57 36.99 20.04 -3.54
N LYS A 58 38.19 19.50 -3.76
CA LYS A 58 38.40 18.07 -3.99
C LYS A 58 37.97 17.21 -2.81
N SER A 59 38.30 17.62 -1.57
CA SER A 59 37.93 16.86 -0.36
C SER A 59 36.43 16.84 -0.12
N TYR A 60 35.72 17.93 -0.49
CA TYR A 60 34.26 17.96 -0.50
C TYR A 60 33.67 16.99 -1.52
N GLN A 61 34.16 17.02 -2.77
CA GLN A 61 33.70 16.12 -3.83
C GLN A 61 33.95 14.64 -3.50
N ASP A 62 35.14 14.30 -3.01
CA ASP A 62 35.50 12.93 -2.61
C ASP A 62 34.57 12.42 -1.50
N ARG A 63 34.25 13.25 -0.50
CA ARG A 63 33.27 12.90 0.55
C ARG A 63 31.87 12.67 -0.02
N VAL A 64 31.40 13.53 -0.92
CA VAL A 64 30.07 13.39 -1.53
C VAL A 64 30.00 12.11 -2.36
N ASN A 65 31.03 11.85 -3.17
CA ASN A 65 31.11 10.70 -4.07
C ASN A 65 31.22 9.39 -3.29
N THR A 66 32.10 9.29 -2.30
CA THR A 66 32.22 8.09 -1.46
C THR A 66 30.94 7.81 -0.66
N ARG A 67 30.23 8.84 -0.21
CA ARG A 67 28.92 8.68 0.44
C ARG A 67 27.83 8.19 -0.51
N LYS A 68 27.80 8.68 -1.75
CA LYS A 68 26.88 8.20 -2.80
C LYS A 68 27.17 6.74 -3.13
N GLU A 69 28.44 6.40 -3.32
CA GLU A 69 28.87 5.03 -3.63
C GLU A 69 28.56 4.08 -2.48
N PHE A 70 28.84 4.45 -1.22
CA PHE A 70 28.46 3.65 -0.06
C PHE A 70 26.95 3.34 -0.01
N LYS A 71 26.10 4.35 -0.25
CA LYS A 71 24.64 4.15 -0.31
C LYS A 71 24.23 3.21 -1.45
N LYS A 72 24.90 3.29 -2.61
CA LYS A 72 24.68 2.41 -3.76
C LYS A 72 25.05 0.97 -3.40
N GLN A 73 26.23 0.75 -2.82
CA GLN A 73 26.69 -0.58 -2.37
C GLN A 73 25.74 -1.20 -1.34
N VAL A 74 25.29 -0.42 -0.35
CA VAL A 74 24.28 -0.90 0.62
C VAL A 74 22.99 -1.35 -0.07
N LYS A 75 22.49 -0.60 -1.07
CA LYS A 75 21.28 -0.99 -1.82
C LYS A 75 21.49 -2.26 -2.63
N VAL A 76 22.65 -2.40 -3.29
CA VAL A 76 23.01 -3.58 -4.09
C VAL A 76 23.09 -4.82 -3.21
N GLU A 77 23.80 -4.74 -2.08
CA GLU A 77 23.96 -5.88 -1.17
C GLU A 77 22.65 -6.26 -0.49
N GLN A 78 21.80 -5.28 -0.13
CA GLN A 78 20.44 -5.57 0.34
C GLN A 78 19.55 -6.22 -0.72
N ALA A 79 19.74 -5.87 -2.00
CA ALA A 79 19.01 -6.52 -3.09
C ALA A 79 19.50 -7.96 -3.28
N ARG A 80 20.82 -8.18 -3.28
CA ARG A 80 21.43 -9.51 -3.35
C ARG A 80 20.99 -10.42 -2.22
N GLU A 81 20.91 -9.91 -0.98
CA GLU A 81 20.42 -10.69 0.15
C GLU A 81 18.95 -11.08 -0.03
N ARG A 82 18.09 -10.15 -0.45
CA ARG A 82 16.69 -10.47 -0.74
C ARG A 82 16.54 -11.49 -1.87
N ASP A 83 17.39 -11.42 -2.89
CA ASP A 83 17.34 -12.38 -3.99
C ASP A 83 17.88 -13.75 -3.58
N ARG A 84 18.89 -13.80 -2.69
CA ARG A 84 19.33 -15.05 -2.05
C ARG A 84 18.23 -15.66 -1.19
N GLU A 85 17.57 -14.88 -0.33
CA GLU A 85 16.44 -15.34 0.47
C GLU A 85 15.30 -15.88 -0.42
N LYS A 86 14.97 -15.19 -1.51
CA LYS A 86 13.98 -15.68 -2.49
C LYS A 86 14.42 -16.99 -3.13
N GLN A 87 15.69 -17.10 -3.51
CA GLN A 87 16.23 -18.30 -4.14
C GLN A 87 16.23 -19.47 -3.15
N GLU A 88 16.62 -19.26 -1.90
CA GLU A 88 16.52 -20.26 -0.82
C GLU A 88 15.07 -20.70 -0.60
N ILE A 89 14.11 -19.77 -0.62
CA ILE A 89 12.68 -20.11 -0.55
C ILE A 89 12.24 -20.93 -1.78
N LEU A 90 12.72 -20.57 -2.97
CA LEU A 90 12.39 -21.27 -4.22
C LEU A 90 13.03 -22.66 -4.29
N GLU A 91 14.26 -22.79 -3.84
CA GLU A 91 15.01 -24.05 -3.72
C GLU A 91 14.41 -24.94 -2.64
N ALA A 92 14.03 -24.38 -1.49
CA ALA A 92 13.25 -25.09 -0.48
C ALA A 92 11.91 -25.57 -1.06
N ARG A 93 11.23 -24.76 -1.88
CA ARG A 93 10.01 -25.17 -2.58
C ARG A 93 10.23 -26.26 -3.63
N THR A 94 11.37 -26.28 -4.31
CA THR A 94 11.65 -27.20 -5.44
C THR A 94 12.32 -28.51 -5.00
N ARG A 95 13.17 -28.49 -3.95
CA ARG A 95 13.75 -29.71 -3.35
C ARG A 95 12.72 -30.54 -2.58
N ASP A 96 11.76 -29.91 -1.93
CA ASP A 96 10.62 -30.57 -1.26
C ASP A 96 9.47 -30.85 -2.24
N ARG A 97 9.74 -31.59 -3.31
CA ARG A 97 8.68 -32.36 -3.99
C ARG A 97 8.41 -33.70 -3.29
N SER A 98 9.05 -33.97 -2.16
CA SER A 98 8.64 -35.07 -1.28
C SER A 98 7.19 -34.85 -0.88
N HIS A 99 6.28 -35.70 -1.36
CA HIS A 99 4.87 -35.74 -0.96
C HIS A 99 4.69 -36.21 0.50
N SER A 100 5.73 -36.08 1.34
CA SER A 100 5.68 -36.44 2.74
C SER A 100 4.79 -35.44 3.47
N TRP A 101 3.62 -35.92 3.89
CA TRP A 101 2.66 -35.14 4.67
C TRP A 101 3.32 -34.49 5.89
N TYR A 102 4.33 -35.14 6.50
CA TYR A 102 5.06 -34.64 7.65
C TYR A 102 5.80 -33.33 7.36
N ILE A 103 6.48 -33.24 6.22
CA ILE A 103 7.22 -32.03 5.81
C ILE A 103 6.25 -30.90 5.55
N GLU A 104 5.11 -31.19 4.91
CA GLU A 104 4.07 -30.19 4.67
C GLU A 104 3.44 -29.67 5.97
N VAL A 105 3.20 -30.56 6.95
CA VAL A 105 2.78 -30.16 8.29
C VAL A 105 3.82 -29.25 8.93
N GLN A 106 5.11 -29.61 8.94
CA GLN A 106 6.16 -28.76 9.51
C GLN A 106 6.24 -27.38 8.85
N ARG A 107 6.05 -27.31 7.53
CA ARG A 107 6.00 -26.04 6.78
C ARG A 107 4.83 -25.16 7.20
N VAL A 108 3.64 -25.74 7.30
CA VAL A 108 2.44 -25.02 7.78
C VAL A 108 2.67 -24.54 9.21
N MET A 109 3.24 -25.38 10.07
CA MET A 109 3.57 -25.05 11.45
C MET A 109 4.56 -23.89 11.54
N PHE A 110 5.61 -23.90 10.73
CA PHE A 110 6.60 -22.83 10.66
C PHE A 110 6.00 -21.53 10.11
N LYS A 111 5.30 -21.59 8.97
CA LYS A 111 4.72 -20.44 8.29
C LYS A 111 3.79 -19.63 9.20
N TYR A 112 2.97 -20.32 9.99
CA TYR A 112 1.99 -19.70 10.87
C TYR A 112 2.45 -19.60 12.32
N ASN A 113 3.72 -19.92 12.61
CA ASN A 113 4.31 -19.89 13.95
C ASN A 113 3.49 -20.68 14.99
N LEU A 114 3.13 -21.93 14.66
CA LEU A 114 2.26 -22.79 15.47
C LEU A 114 3.01 -23.65 16.51
N GLY A 115 4.35 -23.59 16.56
CA GLY A 115 5.19 -24.49 17.37
C GLY A 115 5.57 -25.77 16.61
N ARG A 116 6.00 -26.83 17.30
CA ARG A 116 6.29 -28.12 16.66
C ARG A 116 5.02 -28.97 16.61
N ALA A 117 4.83 -29.71 15.52
CA ALA A 117 3.66 -30.59 15.34
C ALA A 117 3.51 -31.62 16.48
N MET A 118 4.62 -32.18 16.95
CA MET A 118 4.62 -33.16 18.05
C MET A 118 4.12 -32.57 19.36
N ASP A 119 4.44 -31.30 19.66
CA ASP A 119 3.99 -30.63 20.88
C ASP A 119 2.46 -30.44 20.89
N MET A 120 1.86 -30.29 19.70
CA MET A 120 0.41 -30.21 19.55
C MET A 120 -0.27 -31.58 19.65
N LEU A 121 0.35 -32.64 19.13
CA LEU A 121 -0.18 -34.00 19.19
C LEU A 121 -0.09 -34.61 20.60
N ASN A 122 0.93 -34.24 21.37
CA ASN A 122 1.16 -34.75 22.73
C ASN A 122 0.26 -34.09 23.79
N ASN A 123 -0.43 -33.00 23.47
CA ASN A 123 -1.41 -32.38 24.37
C ASN A 123 -2.72 -33.17 24.32
N ALA A 124 -3.12 -33.86 25.39
CA ALA A 124 -4.30 -34.74 25.42
C ALA A 124 -5.64 -34.05 25.08
N ASP A 125 -5.70 -32.72 25.07
CA ASP A 125 -6.90 -31.90 24.89
C ASP A 125 -7.10 -31.40 23.43
N VAL A 126 -6.81 -32.28 22.45
CA VAL A 126 -6.62 -31.93 21.03
C VAL A 126 -7.86 -31.39 20.31
N THR A 127 -9.07 -31.58 20.82
CA THR A 127 -10.24 -31.61 19.91
C THR A 127 -10.75 -30.24 19.45
N LYS A 128 -10.76 -29.20 20.29
CA LYS A 128 -11.36 -27.89 19.93
C LYS A 128 -10.46 -26.69 20.21
N THR A 129 -9.76 -26.70 21.33
CA THR A 129 -8.90 -25.58 21.76
C THR A 129 -7.72 -25.40 20.80
N ILE A 130 -7.04 -26.50 20.48
CA ILE A 130 -5.91 -26.50 19.54
C ILE A 130 -6.36 -26.04 18.14
N VAL A 131 -7.48 -26.57 17.63
CA VAL A 131 -8.05 -26.17 16.33
C VAL A 131 -8.36 -24.67 16.30
N ASN A 132 -8.95 -24.13 17.37
CA ASN A 132 -9.24 -22.71 17.48
C ASN A 132 -7.97 -21.85 17.55
N GLN A 133 -6.94 -22.33 18.27
CA GLN A 133 -5.64 -21.68 18.31
C GLN A 133 -4.97 -21.64 16.95
N ILE A 134 -4.96 -22.75 16.21
CA ILE A 134 -4.44 -22.82 14.83
C ILE A 134 -5.17 -21.82 13.94
N LYS A 135 -6.51 -21.85 13.95
CA LYS A 135 -7.35 -20.91 13.18
C LYS A 135 -7.00 -19.46 13.51
N ARG A 136 -6.83 -19.14 14.79
CA ARG A 136 -6.48 -17.79 15.26
C ARG A 136 -5.08 -17.36 14.80
N GLN A 137 -4.09 -18.24 14.87
CA GLN A 137 -2.73 -17.94 14.42
C GLN A 137 -2.65 -17.75 12.91
N ILE A 138 -3.31 -18.61 12.12
CA ILE A 138 -3.43 -18.46 10.67
C ILE A 138 -4.11 -17.13 10.33
N ALA A 139 -5.23 -16.82 11.00
CA ALA A 139 -5.94 -15.57 10.85
C ALA A 139 -5.02 -14.36 11.13
N ASN A 140 -4.33 -14.36 12.27
CA ASN A 140 -3.42 -13.28 12.67
C ASN A 140 -2.27 -13.11 11.68
N HIS A 141 -1.68 -14.22 11.21
CA HIS A 141 -0.64 -14.20 10.19
C HIS A 141 -1.12 -13.45 8.93
N TRP A 142 -2.28 -13.82 8.40
CA TRP A 142 -2.80 -13.18 7.18
C TRP A 142 -3.22 -11.73 7.40
N VAL A 143 -3.79 -11.38 8.56
CA VAL A 143 -4.08 -9.98 8.90
C VAL A 143 -2.78 -9.16 8.91
N ASN A 144 -1.72 -9.67 9.56
CA ASN A 144 -0.42 -9.02 9.61
C ASN A 144 0.21 -8.89 8.22
N GLU A 145 0.22 -9.96 7.42
CA GLU A 145 0.75 -9.95 6.06
C GLU A 145 0.01 -8.94 5.17
N ILE A 146 -1.33 -8.91 5.24
CA ILE A 146 -2.12 -7.94 4.48
C ILE A 146 -1.82 -6.51 4.94
N SER A 147 -1.67 -6.26 6.25
CA SER A 147 -1.27 -4.94 6.76
C SER A 147 0.12 -4.53 6.29
N VAL A 148 1.08 -5.44 6.26
CA VAL A 148 2.43 -5.17 5.72
C VAL A 148 2.36 -4.86 4.23
N ILE A 149 1.64 -5.68 3.45
CA ILE A 149 1.42 -5.47 2.02
C ILE A 149 0.74 -4.11 1.79
N ALA A 150 -0.33 -3.79 2.50
CA ALA A 150 -1.03 -2.52 2.38
C ALA A 150 -0.14 -1.29 2.61
N ASN A 151 0.81 -1.38 3.55
CA ASN A 151 1.78 -0.31 3.78
C ASN A 151 2.81 -0.15 2.64
N LEU A 152 3.06 -1.21 1.86
CA LEU A 152 4.01 -1.20 0.75
C LEU A 152 3.37 -0.68 -0.55
N TYR A 153 2.10 -0.98 -0.79
CA TYR A 153 1.42 -0.60 -2.02
C TYR A 153 0.61 0.69 -1.85
N GLN A 154 1.04 1.76 -2.50
CA GLN A 154 0.32 3.05 -2.50
C GLN A 154 -1.15 2.93 -2.95
N GLY A 155 -1.49 1.93 -3.76
CA GLY A 155 -2.87 1.67 -4.17
C GLY A 155 -3.78 1.28 -3.00
N LEU A 156 -3.24 0.51 -2.04
CA LEU A 156 -3.98 0.02 -0.88
C LEU A 156 -4.23 1.09 0.19
N LYS A 157 -3.80 2.33 -0.02
CA LYS A 157 -4.06 3.46 0.90
C LYS A 157 -5.55 3.75 1.11
N TYR A 158 -6.39 3.31 0.19
CA TYR A 158 -7.85 3.47 0.26
C TYR A 158 -8.55 2.29 0.94
N LEU A 159 -7.82 1.25 1.34
CA LEU A 159 -8.39 0.04 1.92
C LEU A 159 -8.16 0.03 3.43
N GLN A 160 -9.22 -0.15 4.21
CA GLN A 160 -9.08 -0.15 5.67
C GLN A 160 -8.48 -1.46 6.18
N THR A 161 -7.18 -1.46 6.48
CA THR A 161 -6.53 -2.65 7.02
C THR A 161 -6.98 -3.00 8.43
N ASP A 162 -7.32 -1.98 9.23
CA ASP A 162 -7.65 -2.15 10.65
C ASP A 162 -8.95 -2.94 10.87
N ASN A 163 -9.80 -3.00 9.84
CA ASN A 163 -11.06 -3.73 9.87
C ASN A 163 -10.96 -5.14 9.28
N PHE A 164 -9.76 -5.59 8.88
CA PHE A 164 -9.59 -6.97 8.45
C PHE A 164 -9.69 -7.92 9.63
N MET A 165 -10.89 -8.46 9.80
CA MET A 165 -11.14 -9.59 10.67
C MET A 165 -11.18 -10.85 9.83
N ALA A 166 -10.39 -11.85 10.21
CA ALA A 166 -10.42 -13.14 9.54
C ALA A 166 -11.83 -13.75 9.55
N GLY A 167 -12.22 -14.34 8.43
CA GLY A 167 -13.55 -14.90 8.22
C GLY A 167 -14.65 -13.86 7.96
N ARG A 168 -14.35 -12.56 8.04
CA ARG A 168 -15.31 -11.49 7.72
C ARG A 168 -15.12 -11.02 6.28
N ILE A 169 -16.20 -11.06 5.51
CA ILE A 169 -16.20 -10.57 4.12
C ILE A 169 -16.13 -9.04 4.14
N HIS A 170 -15.19 -8.47 3.38
CA HIS A 170 -15.06 -7.02 3.22
C HIS A 170 -16.29 -6.41 2.54
N ASN A 171 -16.68 -5.18 2.88
CA ASN A 171 -17.93 -4.58 2.36
C ASN A 171 -17.95 -4.41 0.83
N ILE A 172 -16.80 -4.25 0.19
CA ILE A 172 -16.67 -4.27 -1.27
C ILE A 172 -17.21 -5.58 -1.87
N LEU A 173 -17.03 -6.70 -1.17
CA LEU A 173 -17.51 -8.03 -1.54
C LEU A 173 -18.86 -8.36 -0.90
N LYS A 174 -19.35 -7.55 0.04
CA LYS A 174 -20.61 -7.78 0.72
C LYS A 174 -21.76 -7.38 -0.21
N ILE A 175 -22.43 -8.38 -0.76
CA ILE A 175 -23.60 -8.21 -1.64
C ILE A 175 -24.67 -9.18 -1.16
N LYS A 176 -25.92 -8.69 -1.00
CA LYS A 176 -27.04 -9.52 -0.55
C LYS A 176 -27.32 -10.68 -1.51
N ARG A 177 -27.24 -10.41 -2.82
CA ARG A 177 -27.37 -11.39 -3.91
C ARG A 177 -26.44 -11.01 -5.06
N TYR A 178 -25.55 -11.90 -5.46
CA TYR A 178 -24.64 -11.68 -6.57
C TYR A 178 -25.39 -11.75 -7.90
N THR A 179 -25.36 -10.67 -8.67
CA THR A 179 -25.84 -10.67 -10.06
C THR A 179 -24.70 -11.00 -11.02
N ASN A 180 -25.04 -11.40 -12.25
CA ASN A 180 -24.02 -11.58 -13.30
C ASN A 180 -23.23 -10.29 -13.57
N LYS A 181 -23.85 -9.12 -13.41
CA LYS A 181 -23.17 -7.82 -13.56
C LYS A 181 -22.11 -7.61 -12.47
N ASP A 182 -22.34 -8.08 -11.24
CA ASP A 182 -21.39 -7.93 -10.14
C ASP A 182 -20.09 -8.72 -10.36
N ARG A 183 -20.17 -9.87 -11.05
CA ARG A 183 -19.00 -10.67 -11.44
C ARG A 183 -18.00 -9.86 -12.28
N PHE A 184 -18.48 -8.90 -13.07
CA PHE A 184 -17.63 -8.01 -13.87
C PHE A 184 -17.24 -6.72 -13.14
N ARG A 185 -18.11 -6.19 -12.28
CA ARG A 185 -17.87 -4.92 -11.56
C ARG A 185 -16.84 -5.05 -10.45
N ILE A 186 -16.94 -6.11 -9.64
CA ILE A 186 -16.08 -6.31 -8.46
C ILE A 186 -14.60 -6.38 -8.84
N PRO A 187 -14.17 -7.19 -9.83
CA PRO A 187 -12.75 -7.28 -10.16
C PRO A 187 -12.13 -5.95 -10.57
N ILE A 188 -12.89 -5.10 -11.27
CA ILE A 188 -12.39 -3.78 -11.70
C ILE A 188 -12.16 -2.85 -10.50
N LYS A 189 -13.11 -2.82 -9.56
CA LYS A 189 -12.95 -2.04 -8.34
C LYS A 189 -11.79 -2.56 -7.48
N LEU A 190 -11.65 -3.88 -7.35
CA LEU A 190 -10.51 -4.50 -6.65
C LEU A 190 -9.18 -4.16 -7.34
N LYS A 191 -9.12 -4.12 -8.67
CA LYS A 191 -7.92 -3.70 -9.40
C LYS A 191 -7.52 -2.26 -9.05
N LEU A 192 -8.49 -1.34 -9.00
CA LEU A 192 -8.21 0.06 -8.61
C LEU A 192 -7.72 0.16 -7.17
N LEU A 193 -8.37 -0.55 -6.24
CA LEU A 193 -8.01 -0.55 -4.83
C LEU A 193 -6.65 -1.18 -4.54
N THR A 194 -6.29 -2.22 -5.28
CA THR A 194 -4.99 -2.88 -5.14
C THR A 194 -3.88 -2.17 -5.91
N GLY A 195 -4.21 -1.11 -6.67
CA GLY A 195 -3.26 -0.43 -7.56
C GLY A 195 -2.81 -1.27 -8.75
N THR A 196 -3.50 -2.37 -9.06
CA THR A 196 -3.22 -3.24 -10.22
C THR A 196 -4.01 -2.81 -11.46
N TYR A 197 -4.83 -1.77 -11.35
CA TYR A 197 -5.51 -1.17 -12.49
C TYR A 197 -4.55 -0.33 -13.33
N SER A 198 -4.47 -0.62 -14.62
CA SER A 198 -3.56 0.02 -15.56
C SER A 198 -3.97 1.46 -15.91
N LEU A 199 -3.55 2.42 -15.09
CA LEU A 199 -3.57 3.85 -15.42
C LEU A 199 -2.42 4.21 -16.37
N GLN A 200 -2.52 5.31 -17.12
CA GLN A 200 -1.49 5.71 -18.10
C GLN A 200 -0.06 5.81 -17.53
N PRO A 201 0.18 6.42 -16.34
CA PRO A 201 1.53 6.45 -15.77
C PRO A 201 2.11 5.06 -15.52
N LEU A 202 1.29 4.09 -15.16
CA LEU A 202 1.72 2.71 -14.95
C LEU A 202 2.01 2.02 -16.28
N ARG A 203 1.18 2.23 -17.30
CA ARG A 203 1.40 1.70 -18.66
C ARG A 203 2.70 2.25 -19.26
N TYR A 204 2.90 3.57 -19.17
CA TYR A 204 4.12 4.22 -19.64
C TYR A 204 5.37 3.64 -18.95
N LYS A 205 5.34 3.49 -17.62
CA LYS A 205 6.47 2.92 -16.85
C LYS A 205 6.79 1.47 -17.21
N ILE A 206 5.77 0.65 -17.50
CA ILE A 206 5.95 -0.79 -17.79
C ILE A 206 6.33 -1.01 -19.25
N TYR A 207 5.59 -0.42 -20.18
CA TYR A 207 5.69 -0.75 -21.61
C TYR A 207 6.57 0.23 -22.39
N LYS A 208 6.87 1.42 -21.84
CA LYS A 208 7.53 2.54 -22.56
C LYS A 208 6.86 2.91 -23.90
N GLU A 209 5.63 2.46 -24.11
CA GLU A 209 4.79 2.76 -25.26
C GLU A 209 3.88 3.93 -24.91
N GLY A 210 3.79 4.91 -25.82
CA GLY A 210 3.00 6.13 -25.64
C GLY A 210 3.81 7.31 -25.12
N ASN A 211 3.34 8.53 -25.42
CA ASN A 211 4.16 9.73 -25.25
C ASN A 211 4.08 10.36 -23.85
N GLN A 212 3.04 10.15 -23.02
CA GLN A 212 2.84 10.98 -21.83
C GLN A 212 2.06 10.27 -20.70
N GLU A 213 2.34 10.63 -19.44
CA GLU A 213 1.57 10.23 -18.24
C GLU A 213 0.14 10.80 -18.20
N ILE A 214 -0.28 11.48 -19.27
CA ILE A 214 -1.52 12.24 -19.38
C ILE A 214 -2.70 11.32 -19.68
N CYS A 215 -3.88 11.68 -19.20
CA CYS A 215 -5.13 10.98 -19.43
C CYS A 215 -5.53 10.98 -20.91
N ASN A 216 -5.65 9.79 -21.52
CA ASN A 216 -6.06 9.64 -22.93
C ASN A 216 -7.45 10.22 -23.24
N ALA A 217 -8.31 10.40 -22.24
CA ALA A 217 -9.68 10.85 -22.47
C ALA A 217 -9.79 12.37 -22.57
N CYS A 218 -9.04 13.12 -21.75
CA CYS A 218 -9.08 14.59 -21.78
C CYS A 218 -7.80 15.23 -22.34
N SER A 219 -6.69 14.50 -22.41
CA SER A 219 -5.38 14.98 -22.85
C SER A 219 -4.87 16.22 -22.10
N GLN A 220 -5.31 16.43 -20.85
CA GLN A 220 -5.01 17.66 -20.07
C GLN A 220 -4.17 17.42 -18.82
N GLU A 221 -4.44 16.36 -18.05
CA GLU A 221 -3.79 16.12 -16.75
C GLU A 221 -3.27 14.69 -16.63
N VAL A 222 -2.33 14.47 -15.69
CA VAL A 222 -1.82 13.14 -15.35
C VAL A 222 -2.95 12.24 -14.87
N GLU A 223 -3.00 11.02 -15.42
CA GLU A 223 -4.08 10.09 -15.09
C GLU A 223 -3.88 9.42 -13.72
N THR A 224 -4.38 10.08 -12.68
CA THR A 224 -4.48 9.53 -11.32
C THR A 224 -5.86 8.92 -11.05
N VAL A 225 -6.01 8.17 -9.95
CA VAL A 225 -7.31 7.67 -9.48
C VAL A 225 -8.29 8.82 -9.23
N GLU A 226 -7.80 9.91 -8.64
CA GLU A 226 -8.55 11.13 -8.39
C GLU A 226 -9.00 11.82 -9.67
N HIS A 227 -8.08 11.97 -10.63
CA HIS A 227 -8.41 12.51 -11.94
C HIS A 227 -9.49 11.66 -12.61
N LEU A 228 -9.31 10.34 -12.62
CA LEU A 228 -10.25 9.41 -13.23
C LEU A 228 -11.65 9.48 -12.62
N LEU A 229 -11.74 9.41 -11.29
CA LEU A 229 -13.00 9.24 -10.57
C LEU A 229 -13.70 10.56 -10.23
N ILE A 230 -12.99 11.70 -10.25
CA ILE A 230 -13.55 12.99 -9.82
C ILE A 230 -13.33 14.10 -10.85
N LYS A 231 -12.10 14.32 -11.35
CA LYS A 231 -11.76 15.58 -12.06
C LYS A 231 -11.89 15.54 -13.58
N CYS A 232 -11.72 14.38 -14.21
CA CYS A 232 -11.57 14.27 -15.66
C CYS A 232 -12.86 14.64 -16.41
N LYS A 233 -12.94 15.83 -17.01
CA LYS A 233 -14.16 16.34 -17.69
C LYS A 233 -14.74 15.39 -18.74
N ALA A 234 -13.88 14.62 -19.42
CA ALA A 234 -14.29 13.65 -20.44
C ALA A 234 -15.23 12.55 -19.90
N TRP A 235 -15.21 12.27 -18.59
CA TRP A 235 -16.07 11.28 -17.96
C TRP A 235 -17.28 11.88 -17.23
N ASP A 236 -17.51 13.20 -17.28
CA ASP A 236 -18.58 13.85 -16.49
C ASP A 236 -19.97 13.34 -16.83
N ASN A 237 -20.23 13.06 -18.11
CA ASN A 237 -21.50 12.49 -18.57
C ASN A 237 -21.80 11.11 -17.94
N ILE A 238 -20.77 10.31 -17.68
CA ILE A 238 -20.88 9.00 -17.01
C ILE A 238 -20.94 9.18 -15.48
N ARG A 239 -20.12 10.08 -14.94
CA ARG A 239 -20.01 10.29 -13.49
C ARG A 239 -21.24 10.92 -12.88
N ARG A 240 -21.72 12.03 -13.45
CA ARG A 240 -22.72 12.91 -12.84
C ARG A 240 -24.02 12.18 -12.46
N PRO A 241 -24.60 11.30 -13.30
CA PRO A 241 -25.81 10.56 -12.92
C PRO A 241 -25.60 9.66 -11.70
N VAL A 242 -24.47 8.96 -11.63
CA VAL A 242 -24.18 8.04 -10.52
C VAL A 242 -23.79 8.79 -9.25
N ILE A 243 -23.04 9.90 -9.37
CA ILE A 243 -22.72 10.77 -8.24
C ILE A 243 -23.99 11.36 -7.64
N LYS A 244 -24.95 11.79 -8.47
CA LYS A 244 -26.25 12.29 -7.99
C LYS A 244 -27.03 11.22 -7.21
N GLU A 245 -26.98 9.95 -7.63
CA GLU A 245 -27.58 8.85 -6.86
C GLU A 245 -26.90 8.67 -5.49
N ILE A 246 -25.56 8.79 -5.42
CA ILE A 246 -24.81 8.72 -4.15
C ILE A 246 -25.15 9.93 -3.26
N GLU A 247 -25.17 11.12 -3.83
CA GLU A 247 -25.55 12.36 -3.14
C GLU A 247 -26.95 12.26 -2.54
N ASN A 248 -27.93 11.77 -3.30
CA ASN A 248 -29.30 11.56 -2.79
C ASN A 248 -29.33 10.62 -1.58
N ILE A 249 -28.47 9.60 -1.54
CA ILE A 249 -28.37 8.68 -0.38
C ILE A 249 -27.76 9.41 0.83
N LEU A 250 -26.71 10.20 0.61
CA LEU A 250 -26.02 10.96 1.67
C LEU A 250 -26.91 12.05 2.26
N THR A 251 -27.65 12.78 1.41
CA THR A 251 -28.51 13.90 1.82
C THR A 251 -29.76 13.40 2.52
N SER A 252 -30.46 12.40 1.96
CA SER A 252 -31.76 11.93 2.50
C SER A 252 -31.66 11.42 3.94
N ASN A 253 -30.55 10.76 4.28
CA ASN A 253 -30.46 10.06 5.56
C ASN A 253 -29.48 10.70 6.55
N SER A 254 -28.37 11.25 6.05
CA SER A 254 -27.29 11.79 6.90
C SER A 254 -27.20 13.31 6.84
N LYS A 255 -27.96 13.97 5.96
CA LYS A 255 -27.89 15.42 5.72
C LYS A 255 -26.49 15.89 5.33
N ILE A 256 -25.77 15.05 4.58
CA ILE A 256 -24.40 15.34 4.13
C ILE A 256 -24.46 15.77 2.68
N GLU A 257 -24.11 17.02 2.41
CA GLU A 257 -24.01 17.56 1.06
C GLU A 257 -22.73 17.06 0.39
N TRP A 258 -22.83 16.49 -0.81
CA TRP A 258 -21.67 15.97 -1.54
C TRP A 258 -20.59 17.04 -1.75
N GLU A 259 -21.00 18.27 -2.05
CA GLU A 259 -20.06 19.37 -2.31
C GLU A 259 -19.33 19.87 -1.07
N SER A 260 -19.87 19.63 0.12
CA SER A 260 -19.18 19.96 1.38
C SER A 260 -17.99 19.03 1.68
N LEU A 261 -17.90 17.89 0.99
CA LEU A 261 -16.85 16.89 1.21
C LEU A 261 -15.57 17.27 0.46
N ASN A 262 -14.43 17.17 1.15
CA ASN A 262 -13.13 17.30 0.49
C ASN A 262 -12.91 16.16 -0.53
N GLU A 263 -12.01 16.39 -1.48
CA GLU A 263 -11.73 15.44 -2.56
C GLU A 263 -11.25 14.08 -2.03
N GLY A 264 -10.45 14.05 -0.97
CA GLY A 264 -9.99 12.81 -0.34
C GLY A 264 -11.14 11.94 0.17
N THR A 265 -12.12 12.55 0.84
CA THR A 265 -13.33 11.88 1.32
C THR A 265 -14.20 11.43 0.15
N LYS A 266 -14.37 12.25 -0.90
CA LYS A 266 -15.09 11.87 -2.12
C LYS A 266 -14.46 10.64 -2.78
N ILE A 267 -13.13 10.59 -2.93
CA ILE A 267 -12.43 9.41 -3.46
C ILE A 267 -12.65 8.21 -2.54
N GLN A 268 -12.52 8.40 -1.23
CA GLN A 268 -12.68 7.32 -0.26
C GLN A 268 -14.08 6.71 -0.31
N ILE A 269 -15.13 7.52 -0.48
CA ILE A 269 -16.51 7.04 -0.69
C ILE A 269 -16.60 6.15 -1.94
N LEU A 270 -15.98 6.55 -3.04
CA LEU A 270 -16.00 5.80 -4.30
C LEU A 270 -15.13 4.53 -4.25
N MET A 271 -14.02 4.56 -3.51
CA MET A 271 -13.07 3.45 -3.42
C MET A 271 -13.47 2.44 -2.34
N ASP A 272 -13.72 2.90 -1.13
CA ASP A 272 -14.12 2.06 0.00
C ASP A 272 -14.81 2.92 1.08
N ILE A 273 -16.14 2.96 1.03
CA ILE A 273 -16.97 3.76 1.93
C ILE A 273 -16.78 3.39 3.42
N THR A 274 -16.23 2.20 3.72
CA THR A 274 -16.10 1.73 5.11
C THR A 274 -15.19 2.59 5.96
N MET A 275 -14.13 3.15 5.37
CA MET A 275 -13.19 4.03 6.06
C MET A 275 -13.84 5.30 6.60
N VAL A 276 -14.87 5.80 5.92
CA VAL A 276 -15.57 7.03 6.28
C VAL A 276 -16.95 6.76 6.89
N GLN A 277 -17.38 5.50 6.97
CA GLN A 277 -18.70 5.13 7.51
C GLN A 277 -18.95 5.74 8.89
N ARG A 278 -17.97 5.60 9.80
CA ARG A 278 -18.10 6.12 11.18
C ARG A 278 -18.10 7.64 11.22
N GLN A 279 -17.27 8.29 10.40
CA GLN A 279 -17.19 9.75 10.30
C GLN A 279 -18.50 10.35 9.78
N LEU A 280 -19.09 9.72 8.76
CA LEU A 280 -20.31 10.15 8.10
C LEU A 280 -21.59 9.61 8.78
N ARG A 281 -21.44 8.85 9.87
CA ARG A 281 -22.55 8.23 10.63
C ARG A 281 -23.52 7.42 9.75
N LEU A 282 -22.99 6.70 8.77
CA LEU A 282 -23.78 5.92 7.83
C LEU A 282 -24.16 4.56 8.42
N ASN A 283 -25.42 4.17 8.24
CA ASN A 283 -25.88 2.83 8.57
C ASN A 283 -25.43 1.79 7.52
N SER A 284 -25.63 0.51 7.82
CA SER A 284 -25.15 -0.57 6.97
C SER A 284 -25.86 -0.66 5.60
N GLU A 285 -27.11 -0.17 5.52
CA GLU A 285 -27.89 -0.19 4.28
C GLU A 285 -27.40 0.89 3.32
N GLU A 286 -27.18 2.11 3.82
CA GLU A 286 -26.57 3.22 3.06
C GLU A 286 -25.21 2.84 2.51
N VAL A 287 -24.35 2.28 3.35
CA VAL A 287 -23.04 1.78 2.96
C VAL A 287 -23.18 0.80 1.80
N SER A 288 -24.11 -0.15 1.89
CA SER A 288 -24.34 -1.12 0.81
C SER A 288 -24.85 -0.47 -0.49
N LYS A 289 -25.73 0.54 -0.40
CA LYS A 289 -26.28 1.25 -1.57
C LYS A 289 -25.21 2.10 -2.26
N ILE A 290 -24.45 2.87 -1.48
CA ILE A 290 -23.33 3.69 -1.96
C ILE A 290 -22.27 2.79 -2.61
N GLU A 291 -21.91 1.69 -1.95
CA GLU A 291 -20.92 0.74 -2.47
C GLU A 291 -21.37 0.08 -3.78
N HIS A 292 -22.68 -0.18 -3.94
CA HIS A 292 -23.25 -0.63 -5.21
C HIS A 292 -23.08 0.43 -6.32
N GLN A 293 -23.41 1.68 -6.04
CA GLN A 293 -23.28 2.78 -7.02
C GLN A 293 -21.82 3.04 -7.39
N ALA A 294 -20.91 3.02 -6.42
CA ALA A 294 -19.49 3.15 -6.65
C ALA A 294 -18.93 2.05 -7.57
N LYS A 295 -19.33 0.78 -7.35
CA LYS A 295 -18.99 -0.35 -8.23
C LYS A 295 -19.52 -0.14 -9.66
N ARG A 296 -20.76 0.35 -9.78
CA ARG A 296 -21.36 0.67 -11.09
C ARG A 296 -20.59 1.77 -11.80
N LEU A 297 -20.26 2.87 -11.11
CA LEU A 297 -19.50 3.99 -11.67
C LEU A 297 -18.15 3.54 -12.24
N ILE A 298 -17.36 2.85 -11.41
CA ILE A 298 -16.02 2.38 -11.77
C ILE A 298 -16.09 1.48 -13.01
N PHE A 299 -17.09 0.59 -13.09
CA PHE A 299 -17.27 -0.28 -14.23
C PHE A 299 -17.69 0.46 -15.51
N LEU A 300 -18.56 1.47 -15.41
CA LEU A 300 -18.94 2.30 -16.55
C LEU A 300 -17.74 3.05 -17.12
N ILE A 301 -16.95 3.68 -16.25
CA ILE A 301 -15.71 4.36 -16.64
C ILE A 301 -14.72 3.36 -17.28
N HIS A 302 -14.54 2.19 -16.67
CA HIS A 302 -13.67 1.15 -17.23
C HIS A 302 -14.12 0.71 -18.63
N SER A 303 -15.42 0.48 -18.82
CA SER A 303 -15.98 0.07 -20.10
C SER A 303 -15.76 1.15 -21.18
N ALA A 304 -15.98 2.41 -20.84
CA ALA A 304 -15.76 3.53 -21.75
C ALA A 304 -14.27 3.71 -22.09
N ARG A 305 -13.38 3.51 -21.12
CA ARG A 305 -11.92 3.49 -21.36
C ARG A 305 -11.49 2.38 -22.29
N CYS A 306 -11.98 1.16 -22.09
CA CYS A 306 -11.65 0.04 -22.98
C CYS A 306 -12.05 0.36 -24.43
N LYS A 307 -13.21 1.00 -24.65
CA LYS A 307 -13.61 1.45 -25.99
C LYS A 307 -12.65 2.49 -26.57
N LEU A 308 -12.27 3.50 -25.78
CA LEU A 308 -11.33 4.54 -26.21
C LEU A 308 -9.96 3.95 -26.60
N LEU A 309 -9.51 2.91 -25.89
CA LEU A 309 -8.23 2.25 -26.17
C LEU A 309 -8.24 1.29 -27.35
N LEU A 310 -9.43 0.90 -27.84
CA LEU A 310 -9.61 0.04 -29.00
C LEU A 310 -9.88 0.82 -30.28
N GLN A 311 -10.00 2.15 -30.20
CA GLN A 311 -10.08 2.99 -31.39
C GLN A 311 -8.70 3.04 -32.06
N PRO A 312 -8.61 2.67 -33.36
CA PRO A 312 -7.35 2.62 -34.09
C PRO A 312 -6.71 3.99 -34.28
#